data_AF-A0A2H5WKN0-F1
#
_entry.id   AF-A0A2H5WKN0-F1
#
_cell.length_a   1.000
_cell.length_b   1.000
_cell.length_c   1.000
_cell.angle_alpha   90.00
_cell.angle_beta   90.00
_cell.angle_gamma   90.00
#
_symmetry.space_group_name_H-M   'P 1'
#
loop_
_entity.id
_entity.type
_entity.pdbx_description
1 polymer ?
#
loop_
_entity_poly.entity_id
_entity_poly.type
_entity_poly.pdbx_seq_one_letter_code
_entity_poly.pdbx_strand_id
1 'polypeptide(L)'
;MRHKRTVNRQTKMIRSVWFITLSLGVMAPCSAQTEMRSAAFRDALVASVCAEIHRVRQIGLRQDRSAVPALLDILQKAVRDGVDEELLLVRPQRGMPWSASYPAHLHTATIVALGRLGDLRAIPVLEAFRNHHEYRRFAPLVSVAVARIKAEQAVPQADTLAKWQAKVERFAEALGLSLSDLISTVRQTRGVHSGRSAPAQPQLALRALAEMAAEAYRQGCQESFDWLQRAGVEWDADRAAWLTAELAVRSPEQRIAWLMEQIRTKSALNVVDEYLFQALADQGERAVPALEKWLNALWDERTSEKPAPYTRTDRMLRLCSALRHRQFQSEFPSAAAA
;
A
#
# COMPACT_ATOMS: atom_id res chain seq x y z
N MET A 1 -47.55 -28.64 24.41
CA MET A 1 -47.05 -29.95 23.90
C MET A 1 -46.27 -29.67 22.62
N ARG A 2 -44.92 -29.77 22.69
CA ARG A 2 -44.12 -30.88 22.12
C ARG A 2 -44.31 -31.00 20.60
N HIS A 3 -43.32 -30.53 19.82
CA HIS A 3 -42.21 -31.33 19.25
C HIS A 3 -42.70 -32.29 18.15
N LYS A 4 -42.02 -32.57 17.04
CA LYS A 4 -40.78 -32.11 16.38
C LYS A 4 -40.75 -32.92 15.06
N ARG A 5 -40.15 -32.38 13.99
CA ARG A 5 -39.24 -33.05 12.99
C ARG A 5 -39.25 -32.22 11.70
N THR A 6 -38.36 -31.23 11.51
CA THR A 6 -37.06 -31.33 10.81
C THR A 6 -37.06 -32.29 9.62
N VAL A 7 -36.68 -31.80 8.43
CA VAL A 7 -35.33 -32.03 7.82
C VAL A 7 -35.25 -31.45 6.39
N ASN A 8 -34.18 -30.67 6.15
CA ASN A 8 -33.45 -30.42 4.91
C ASN A 8 -34.20 -30.26 3.57
N ARG A 9 -34.25 -29.02 3.05
CA ARG A 9 -34.22 -28.82 1.59
C ARG A 9 -33.53 -27.56 1.06
N GLN A 10 -33.10 -26.63 1.90
CA GLN A 10 -32.50 -25.36 1.43
C GLN A 10 -30.99 -25.21 1.63
N THR A 11 -30.34 -26.08 2.42
CA THR A 11 -28.88 -26.07 2.62
C THR A 11 -28.08 -26.74 1.50
N LYS A 12 -28.72 -27.17 0.40
CA LYS A 12 -28.04 -27.73 -0.79
C LYS A 12 -27.91 -26.76 -1.96
N MET A 13 -28.46 -25.55 -1.89
CA MET A 13 -28.50 -24.63 -3.04
C MET A 13 -27.34 -23.61 -3.12
N ILE A 14 -26.32 -23.73 -2.27
CA ILE A 14 -25.13 -22.83 -2.30
C ILE A 14 -23.81 -23.59 -2.56
N ARG A 15 -23.85 -24.93 -2.67
CA ARG A 15 -22.69 -25.74 -3.12
C ARG A 15 -22.67 -26.02 -4.63
N SER A 16 -23.55 -25.38 -5.41
CA SER A 16 -23.76 -25.67 -6.84
C SER A 16 -23.36 -24.53 -7.79
N VAL A 17 -22.62 -23.51 -7.32
CA VAL A 17 -22.03 -22.48 -8.20
C VAL A 17 -20.67 -22.93 -8.78
N TRP A 18 -20.21 -24.13 -8.41
CA TRP A 18 -19.24 -24.90 -9.19
C TRP A 18 -19.99 -26.08 -9.82
N PHE A 19 -19.88 -26.24 -11.14
CA PHE A 19 -20.58 -27.20 -12.04
C PHE A 19 -21.92 -26.78 -12.66
N ILE A 20 -21.90 -25.80 -13.58
CA ILE A 20 -22.69 -25.86 -14.83
C ILE A 20 -21.85 -25.24 -15.97
N THR A 21 -21.09 -26.08 -16.67
CA THR A 21 -20.68 -25.86 -18.07
C THR A 21 -20.37 -27.22 -18.70
N LEU A 22 -21.42 -27.95 -19.03
CA LEU A 22 -21.49 -29.16 -19.88
C LEU A 22 -23.01 -29.47 -19.93
N SER A 23 -23.74 -29.51 -21.04
CA SER A 23 -23.41 -29.66 -22.46
C SER A 23 -24.66 -29.29 -23.27
N LEU A 24 -24.50 -28.66 -24.44
CA LEU A 24 -25.21 -28.91 -25.73
C LEU A 24 -25.30 -27.61 -26.55
N GLY A 25 -24.65 -27.60 -27.72
CA GLY A 25 -24.77 -26.53 -28.72
C GLY A 25 -23.49 -26.31 -29.50
N VAL A 26 -23.24 -27.17 -30.49
CA VAL A 26 -22.06 -27.21 -31.35
C VAL A 26 -21.95 -25.93 -32.19
N MET A 27 -20.87 -25.16 -31.95
CA MET A 27 -20.09 -24.28 -32.87
C MET A 27 -19.61 -23.00 -32.15
N ALA A 28 -18.63 -23.15 -31.24
CA ALA A 28 -17.54 -22.18 -30.94
C ALA A 28 -16.94 -22.43 -29.53
N PRO A 29 -16.06 -23.44 -29.30
CA PRO A 29 -15.49 -23.65 -27.98
C PRO A 29 -14.09 -23.02 -27.79
N CYS A 30 -13.41 -22.56 -28.85
CA CYS A 30 -12.00 -22.18 -28.73
C CYS A 30 -11.80 -20.78 -28.10
N SER A 31 -12.67 -19.80 -28.38
CA SER A 31 -12.51 -18.43 -27.87
C SER A 31 -12.89 -18.28 -26.40
N ALA A 32 -14.06 -18.77 -25.98
CA ALA A 32 -14.56 -18.59 -24.62
C ALA A 32 -13.72 -19.33 -23.55
N GLN A 33 -13.20 -20.53 -23.86
CA GLN A 33 -12.29 -21.25 -22.96
C GLN A 33 -10.91 -20.61 -22.88
N THR A 34 -10.44 -20.01 -23.99
CA THR A 34 -9.18 -19.26 -24.03
C THR A 34 -9.31 -17.94 -23.26
N GLU A 35 -10.44 -17.24 -23.39
CA GLU A 35 -10.75 -16.03 -22.62
C GLU A 35 -10.90 -16.29 -21.12
N MET A 36 -11.59 -17.37 -20.72
CA MET A 36 -11.68 -17.76 -19.30
C MET A 36 -10.32 -18.15 -18.70
N ARG A 37 -9.48 -18.86 -19.45
CA ARG A 37 -8.11 -19.21 -19.02
C ARG A 37 -7.22 -17.98 -18.93
N SER A 38 -7.36 -17.03 -19.87
CA SER A 38 -6.67 -15.74 -19.86
C SER A 38 -7.08 -14.88 -18.66
N ALA A 39 -8.39 -14.83 -18.35
CA ALA A 39 -8.90 -14.10 -17.19
C ALA A 39 -8.39 -14.68 -15.86
N ALA A 40 -8.43 -16.01 -15.69
CA ALA A 40 -7.94 -16.67 -14.48
C ALA A 40 -6.41 -16.49 -14.31
N PHE A 41 -5.65 -16.56 -15.40
CA PHE A 41 -4.22 -16.27 -15.40
C PHE A 41 -3.93 -14.82 -14.97
N ARG A 42 -4.67 -13.85 -15.54
CA ARG A 42 -4.55 -12.43 -15.18
C ARG A 42 -4.90 -12.18 -13.71
N ASP A 43 -5.95 -12.81 -13.20
CA ASP A 43 -6.35 -12.68 -11.79
C ASP A 43 -5.26 -13.23 -10.85
N ALA A 44 -4.66 -14.37 -11.18
CA ALA A 44 -3.55 -14.94 -10.42
C ALA A 44 -2.30 -14.03 -10.46
N LEU A 45 -1.98 -13.47 -11.62
CA LEU A 45 -0.85 -12.54 -11.79
C LEU A 45 -1.06 -11.25 -10.98
N VAL A 46 -2.29 -10.71 -11.03
CA VAL A 46 -2.71 -9.54 -10.23
C VAL A 46 -2.62 -9.83 -8.72
N ALA A 47 -3.08 -10.99 -8.27
CA ALA A 47 -3.00 -11.38 -6.87
C ALA A 47 -1.55 -11.51 -6.41
N SER A 48 -0.69 -12.12 -7.23
CA SER A 48 0.74 -12.28 -6.97
C SER A 48 1.44 -10.93 -6.78
N VAL A 49 1.28 -10.00 -7.74
CA VAL A 49 1.93 -8.68 -7.64
C VAL A 49 1.36 -7.84 -6.48
N CYS A 50 0.08 -7.99 -6.14
CA CYS A 50 -0.49 -7.35 -4.95
C CYS A 50 0.17 -7.85 -3.67
N ALA A 51 0.39 -9.17 -3.55
CA ALA A 51 1.08 -9.77 -2.41
C ALA A 51 2.53 -9.29 -2.33
N GLU A 52 3.21 -9.16 -3.46
CA GLU A 52 4.58 -8.65 -3.54
C GLU A 52 4.66 -7.17 -3.11
N ILE A 53 3.77 -6.30 -3.61
CA ILE A 53 3.66 -4.90 -3.18
C ILE A 53 3.50 -4.84 -1.65
N HIS A 54 2.58 -5.62 -1.09
CA HIS A 54 2.37 -5.65 0.35
C HIS A 54 3.61 -6.13 1.11
N ARG A 55 4.27 -7.19 0.64
CA ARG A 55 5.51 -7.72 1.23
C ARG A 55 6.61 -6.65 1.26
N VAL A 56 6.87 -5.99 0.15
CA VAL A 56 7.88 -4.92 0.03
C VAL A 56 7.59 -3.78 1.01
N ARG A 57 6.33 -3.36 1.14
CA ARG A 57 5.93 -2.35 2.11
C ARG A 57 6.21 -2.78 3.54
N GLN A 58 5.85 -4.02 3.90
CA GLN A 58 6.09 -4.57 5.22
C GLN A 58 7.58 -4.66 5.55
N ILE A 59 8.43 -5.03 4.58
CA ILE A 59 9.89 -5.01 4.74
C ILE A 59 10.36 -3.60 5.15
N GLY A 60 9.93 -2.57 4.42
CA GLY A 60 10.28 -1.19 4.73
C GLY A 60 9.75 -0.72 6.09
N LEU A 61 8.50 -1.05 6.44
CA LEU A 61 7.87 -0.66 7.71
C LEU A 61 8.51 -1.33 8.93
N ARG A 62 8.97 -2.58 8.78
CA ARG A 62 9.68 -3.34 9.81
C ARG A 62 11.18 -3.04 9.85
N GLN A 63 11.66 -2.21 8.92
CA GLN A 63 13.07 -1.89 8.73
C GLN A 63 13.97 -3.14 8.58
N ASP A 64 13.47 -4.16 7.87
CA ASP A 64 14.20 -5.42 7.65
C ASP A 64 15.32 -5.24 6.62
N ARG A 65 16.51 -4.92 7.11
CA ARG A 65 17.72 -4.71 6.28
C ARG A 65 18.23 -5.98 5.61
N SER A 66 17.85 -7.17 6.07
CA SER A 66 18.27 -8.42 5.44
C SER A 66 17.67 -8.59 4.04
N ALA A 67 16.54 -7.94 3.78
CA ALA A 67 15.84 -8.00 2.50
C ALA A 67 16.35 -6.99 1.44
N VAL A 68 17.35 -6.14 1.76
CA VAL A 68 17.91 -5.17 0.79
C VAL A 68 18.26 -5.82 -0.55
N PRO A 69 19.00 -6.95 -0.62
CA PRO A 69 19.34 -7.57 -1.90
C PRO A 69 18.11 -7.91 -2.76
N ALA A 70 17.05 -8.43 -2.14
CA ALA A 70 15.81 -8.76 -2.83
C ALA A 70 15.09 -7.51 -3.36
N LEU A 71 15.12 -6.40 -2.61
CA LEU A 71 14.55 -5.12 -3.08
C LEU A 71 15.34 -4.51 -4.24
N LEU A 72 16.67 -4.64 -4.22
CA LEU A 72 17.51 -4.19 -5.34
C LEU A 72 17.25 -5.02 -6.60
N ASP A 73 17.10 -6.34 -6.46
CA ASP A 73 16.81 -7.23 -7.58
C ASP A 73 15.50 -6.87 -8.31
N ILE A 74 14.45 -6.45 -7.59
CA ILE A 74 13.19 -5.98 -8.20
C ILE A 74 13.45 -4.85 -9.21
N LEU A 75 14.20 -3.82 -8.81
CA LEU A 75 14.48 -2.66 -9.69
C LEU A 75 15.46 -3.02 -10.81
N GLN A 76 16.46 -3.85 -10.53
CA GLN A 76 17.44 -4.29 -11.51
C GLN A 76 16.80 -5.18 -12.59
N LYS A 77 15.92 -6.10 -12.18
CA LYS A 77 15.14 -6.95 -13.08
C LYS A 77 14.26 -6.11 -14.00
N ALA A 78 13.57 -5.09 -13.46
CA ALA A 78 12.75 -4.19 -14.27
C ALA A 78 13.57 -3.44 -15.34
N VAL A 79 14.82 -3.06 -15.04
CA VAL A 79 15.72 -2.40 -16.01
C VAL A 79 16.26 -3.38 -17.05
N ARG A 80 16.61 -4.59 -16.63
CA ARG A 80 17.25 -5.59 -17.50
C ARG A 80 16.25 -6.30 -18.42
N ASP A 81 15.11 -6.69 -17.87
CA ASP A 81 14.16 -7.62 -18.48
C ASP A 81 12.83 -6.94 -18.87
N GLY A 82 12.62 -5.68 -18.47
CA GLY A 82 11.34 -4.99 -18.61
C GLY A 82 10.29 -5.47 -17.59
N VAL A 83 9.02 -5.22 -17.89
CA VAL A 83 7.88 -5.67 -17.07
C VAL A 83 6.85 -6.37 -17.94
N ASP A 84 6.06 -7.26 -17.34
CA ASP A 84 4.98 -7.97 -18.04
C ASP A 84 3.94 -6.96 -18.58
N GLU A 85 3.68 -7.01 -19.90
CA GLU A 85 2.77 -6.11 -20.59
C GLU A 85 1.32 -6.26 -20.10
N GLU A 86 0.90 -7.47 -19.70
CA GLU A 86 -0.44 -7.71 -19.16
C GLU A 86 -0.68 -6.90 -17.86
N LEU A 87 0.38 -6.69 -17.08
CA LEU A 87 0.33 -5.90 -15.85
C LEU A 87 0.32 -4.39 -16.09
N LEU A 88 0.68 -3.93 -17.30
CA LEU A 88 0.61 -2.52 -17.69
C LEU A 88 -0.82 -2.07 -17.99
N LEU A 89 -1.66 -2.98 -18.49
CA LEU A 89 -3.03 -2.69 -18.90
C LEU A 89 -3.96 -2.39 -17.72
N VAL A 90 -3.68 -2.96 -16.54
CA VAL A 90 -4.51 -2.76 -15.35
C VAL A 90 -3.94 -1.64 -14.49
N ARG A 91 -4.71 -0.56 -14.31
CA ARG A 91 -4.28 0.64 -13.56
C ARG A 91 -5.07 0.84 -12.26
N PRO A 92 -4.85 0.01 -11.23
CA PRO A 92 -5.53 0.16 -9.95
C PRO A 92 -5.15 1.47 -9.24
N GLN A 93 -6.03 1.91 -8.35
CA GLN A 93 -5.73 2.88 -7.30
C GLN A 93 -5.46 2.08 -6.02
N ARG A 94 -4.26 1.51 -5.86
CA ARG A 94 -3.88 0.63 -4.73
C ARG A 94 -2.41 0.85 -4.39
N GLY A 95 -1.97 0.75 -3.13
CA GLY A 95 -0.55 0.91 -2.80
C GLY A 95 -0.15 2.37 -2.65
N MET A 96 -0.49 3.19 -3.65
CA MET A 96 -0.42 4.63 -3.62
C MET A 96 -1.64 5.17 -4.37
N PRO A 97 -2.38 6.17 -3.88
CA PRO A 97 -3.71 6.50 -4.38
C PRO A 97 -3.63 7.48 -5.55
N TRP A 98 -2.89 7.03 -6.57
CA TRP A 98 -3.06 7.51 -7.92
C TRP A 98 -3.22 6.33 -8.87
N SER A 99 -3.80 6.59 -10.04
CA SER A 99 -3.97 5.56 -11.06
C SER A 99 -2.61 5.23 -11.70
N ALA A 100 -2.10 4.04 -11.42
CA ALA A 100 -0.87 3.52 -12.02
C ALA A 100 -0.94 2.02 -12.22
N SER A 101 -0.11 1.48 -13.11
CA SER A 101 -0.02 0.04 -13.33
C SER A 101 0.54 -0.68 -12.11
N TYR A 102 0.30 -1.99 -12.00
CA TYR A 102 0.85 -2.79 -10.89
C TYR A 102 2.38 -2.70 -10.76
N PRO A 103 3.17 -2.76 -11.86
CA PRO A 103 4.61 -2.61 -11.76
C PRO A 103 5.01 -1.24 -11.23
N ALA A 104 4.27 -0.18 -11.58
CA ALA A 104 4.54 1.15 -11.05
C ALA A 104 4.30 1.26 -9.53
N HIS A 105 3.27 0.57 -9.02
CA HIS A 105 3.04 0.47 -7.57
C HIS A 105 4.13 -0.35 -6.87
N LEU A 106 4.57 -1.45 -7.47
CA LEU A 106 5.68 -2.26 -6.96
C LEU A 106 6.99 -1.48 -6.91
N HIS A 107 7.37 -0.80 -8.00
CA HIS A 107 8.57 0.03 -8.03
C HIS A 107 8.50 1.16 -7.01
N THR A 108 7.35 1.81 -6.87
CA THR A 108 7.16 2.86 -5.87
C THR A 108 7.33 2.31 -4.44
N ALA A 109 6.68 1.19 -4.12
CA ALA A 109 6.82 0.54 -2.83
C ALA A 109 8.28 0.16 -2.54
N THR A 110 9.00 -0.33 -3.56
CA THR A 110 10.40 -0.72 -3.48
C THR A 110 11.31 0.46 -3.22
N ILE A 111 11.16 1.56 -3.98
CA ILE A 111 11.92 2.80 -3.79
C ILE A 111 11.71 3.37 -2.38
N VAL A 112 10.45 3.42 -1.92
CA VAL A 112 10.14 3.90 -0.56
C VAL A 112 10.71 2.98 0.51
N ALA A 113 10.62 1.66 0.34
CA ALA A 113 11.20 0.69 1.27
C ALA A 113 12.72 0.83 1.36
N LEU A 114 13.44 0.92 0.23
CA LEU A 114 14.88 1.17 0.21
C LEU A 114 15.25 2.48 0.93
N GLY A 115 14.45 3.53 0.72
CA GLY A 115 14.57 4.79 1.45
C GLY A 115 14.50 4.63 2.97
N ARG A 116 13.52 3.84 3.46
CA ARG A 116 13.34 3.53 4.90
C ARG A 116 14.49 2.71 5.49
N LEU A 117 15.06 1.79 4.73
CA LEU A 117 16.15 0.92 5.20
C LEU A 117 17.47 1.68 5.36
N GLY A 118 17.64 2.76 4.59
CA GLY A 118 18.79 3.65 4.69
C GLY A 118 20.10 3.02 4.21
N ASP A 119 20.07 1.98 3.37
CA ASP A 119 21.27 1.26 2.92
C ASP A 119 21.94 1.96 1.72
N LEU A 120 23.23 2.29 1.85
CA LEU A 120 23.99 3.00 0.81
C LEU A 120 24.10 2.21 -0.50
N ARG A 121 24.06 0.88 -0.46
CA ARG A 121 24.12 0.01 -1.66
C ARG A 121 22.92 0.23 -2.58
N ALA A 122 21.83 0.81 -2.07
CA ALA A 122 20.66 1.12 -2.87
C ALA A 122 20.84 2.33 -3.79
N ILE A 123 21.72 3.28 -3.45
CA ILE A 123 21.85 4.54 -4.19
C ILE A 123 22.21 4.28 -5.67
N PRO A 124 23.26 3.50 -6.02
CA PRO A 124 23.60 3.27 -7.43
C PRO A 124 22.47 2.62 -8.25
N VAL A 125 21.72 1.71 -7.63
CA VAL A 125 20.58 1.02 -8.29
C VAL A 125 19.42 1.99 -8.51
N LEU A 126 19.10 2.81 -7.51
CA LEU A 126 18.08 3.86 -7.62
C LEU A 126 18.44 4.89 -8.70
N GLU A 127 19.71 5.29 -8.75
CA GLU A 127 20.26 6.19 -9.75
C GLU A 127 20.16 5.63 -11.18
N ALA A 128 20.59 4.38 -11.37
CA ALA A 128 20.43 3.68 -12.64
C ALA A 128 18.95 3.58 -13.06
N PHE A 129 18.07 3.25 -12.11
CA PHE A 129 16.64 3.15 -12.35
C PHE A 129 16.03 4.48 -12.79
N ARG A 130 16.32 5.61 -12.14
CA ARG A 130 15.78 6.92 -12.57
C ARG A 130 16.33 7.41 -13.91
N ASN A 131 17.54 7.00 -14.27
CA ASN A 131 18.19 7.42 -15.53
C ASN A 131 17.74 6.57 -16.73
N HIS A 132 17.17 5.39 -16.48
CA HIS A 132 16.58 4.55 -17.51
C HIS A 132 15.37 5.25 -18.17
N HIS A 133 15.33 5.24 -19.50
CA HIS A 133 14.37 6.02 -20.29
C HIS A 133 12.90 5.74 -19.96
N GLU A 134 12.53 4.48 -19.70
CA GLU A 134 11.16 4.08 -19.34
C GLU A 134 10.76 4.47 -17.91
N TYR A 135 11.74 4.69 -17.04
CA TYR A 135 11.54 4.85 -15.60
C TYR A 135 11.84 6.26 -15.08
N ARG A 136 12.18 7.22 -15.97
CA ARG A 136 12.43 8.63 -15.61
C ARG A 136 11.31 9.28 -14.78
N ARG A 137 10.06 8.84 -14.98
CA ARG A 137 8.90 9.31 -14.21
C ARG A 137 9.02 9.06 -12.69
N PHE A 138 9.87 8.13 -12.26
CA PHE A 138 10.14 7.85 -10.85
C PHE A 138 11.23 8.76 -10.25
N ALA A 139 11.83 9.67 -11.02
CA ALA A 139 12.89 10.55 -10.53
C ALA A 139 12.52 11.31 -9.24
N PRO A 140 11.31 11.88 -9.06
CA PRO A 140 10.92 12.51 -7.79
C PRO A 140 10.95 11.55 -6.59
N LEU A 141 10.46 10.31 -6.77
CA LEU A 141 10.47 9.27 -5.73
C LEU A 141 11.90 8.84 -5.38
N VAL A 142 12.73 8.64 -6.41
CA VAL A 142 14.14 8.28 -6.22
C VAL A 142 14.90 9.38 -5.49
N SER A 143 14.73 10.65 -5.87
CA SER A 143 15.39 11.76 -5.18
C SER A 143 15.05 11.81 -3.68
N VAL A 144 13.78 11.58 -3.33
CA VAL A 144 13.34 11.50 -1.93
C VAL A 144 13.92 10.29 -1.21
N ALA A 145 13.95 9.12 -1.85
CA ALA A 145 14.55 7.92 -1.26
C ALA A 145 16.06 8.08 -1.02
N VAL A 146 16.80 8.62 -1.99
CA VAL A 146 18.24 8.89 -1.86
C VAL A 146 18.51 9.92 -0.76
N ALA A 147 17.72 11.00 -0.69
CA ALA A 147 17.85 11.99 0.37
C ALA A 147 17.59 11.38 1.75
N ARG A 148 16.59 10.50 1.86
CA ARG A 148 16.32 9.77 3.10
C ARG A 148 17.48 8.85 3.45
N ILE A 149 18.01 8.06 2.52
CA ILE A 149 19.18 7.20 2.76
C ILE A 149 20.35 8.02 3.31
N LYS A 150 20.65 9.18 2.70
CA LYS A 150 21.73 10.07 3.16
C LYS A 150 21.47 10.59 4.58
N ALA A 151 20.24 10.98 4.89
CA ALA A 151 19.85 11.44 6.23
C ALA A 151 19.94 10.31 7.28
N GLU A 152 19.48 9.11 6.95
CA GLU A 152 19.59 7.92 7.81
C GLU A 152 21.05 7.54 8.09
N GLN A 153 21.95 7.71 7.11
CA GLN A 153 23.38 7.44 7.28
C GLN A 153 24.07 8.50 8.14
N ALA A 154 23.70 9.77 7.96
CA ALA A 154 24.26 10.86 8.74
C ALA A 154 23.76 10.85 10.20
N VAL A 155 22.48 10.52 10.41
CA VAL A 155 21.85 10.47 11.74
C VAL A 155 20.97 9.21 11.86
N PRO A 156 21.56 8.06 12.23
CA PRO A 156 20.85 6.78 12.30
C PRO A 156 19.74 6.76 13.37
N GLN A 157 19.94 7.45 14.49
CA GLN A 157 18.98 7.55 15.57
C GLN A 157 18.77 9.01 15.95
N ALA A 158 17.52 9.47 15.88
CA ALA A 158 17.09 10.82 16.19
C ALA A 158 16.23 10.82 17.46
N ASP A 159 16.81 10.35 18.56
CA ASP A 159 16.20 10.21 19.89
C ASP A 159 16.14 11.54 20.68
N THR A 160 16.81 12.58 20.21
CA THR A 160 16.77 13.93 20.78
C THR A 160 16.40 14.97 19.74
N LEU A 161 15.88 16.13 20.18
CA LEU A 161 15.51 17.23 19.30
C LEU A 161 16.70 17.71 18.44
N ALA A 162 17.91 17.80 19.00
CA ALA A 162 19.09 18.23 18.25
C ALA A 162 19.46 17.24 17.13
N LYS A 163 19.42 15.92 17.40
CA LYS A 163 19.65 14.91 16.36
C LYS A 163 18.53 14.91 15.32
N TRP A 164 17.29 15.11 15.75
CA TRP A 164 16.15 15.23 14.85
C TRP A 164 16.29 16.41 13.87
N GLN A 165 16.63 17.60 14.38
CA GLN A 165 16.90 18.79 13.57
C GLN A 165 18.01 18.53 12.56
N ALA A 166 19.14 18.00 13.01
CA ALA A 166 20.25 17.66 12.14
C ALA A 166 19.85 16.65 11.05
N LYS A 167 19.02 15.65 11.38
CA LYS A 167 18.52 14.67 10.40
C LYS A 167 17.62 15.30 9.34
N VAL A 168 16.73 16.22 9.74
CA VAL A 168 15.87 16.97 8.82
C VAL A 168 16.69 17.88 7.91
N GLU A 169 17.69 18.56 8.46
CA GLU A 169 18.62 19.39 7.67
C GLU A 169 19.35 18.56 6.62
N ARG A 170 19.91 17.41 6.99
CA ARG A 170 20.58 16.49 6.04
C ARG A 170 19.64 15.98 4.94
N PHE A 171 18.39 15.70 5.30
CA PHE A 171 17.38 15.30 4.33
C PHE A 171 17.06 16.43 3.33
N ALA A 172 16.86 17.65 3.83
CA ALA A 172 16.56 18.82 3.00
C ALA A 172 17.75 19.20 2.09
N GLU A 173 18.97 19.22 2.65
CA GLU A 173 20.22 19.44 1.93
C GLU A 173 20.38 18.43 0.78
N ALA A 174 20.15 17.14 1.06
CA ALA A 174 20.26 16.09 0.05
C ALA A 174 19.19 16.17 -1.06
N LEU A 175 18.05 16.82 -0.79
CA LEU A 175 17.04 17.14 -1.80
C LEU A 175 17.38 18.39 -2.62
N GLY A 176 18.35 19.20 -2.19
CA GLY A 176 18.65 20.50 -2.79
C GLY A 176 17.56 21.54 -2.51
N LEU A 177 16.83 21.40 -1.40
CA LEU A 177 15.74 22.29 -1.00
C LEU A 177 15.95 22.78 0.43
N SER A 178 15.59 24.03 0.73
CA SER A 178 15.43 24.44 2.13
C SER A 178 14.10 23.92 2.70
N LEU A 179 14.01 23.75 4.02
CA LEU A 179 12.75 23.37 4.67
C LEU A 179 11.64 24.41 4.41
N SER A 180 11.99 25.70 4.37
CA SER A 180 11.05 26.78 4.05
C SER A 180 10.54 26.72 2.60
N ASP A 181 11.38 26.35 1.64
CA ASP A 181 10.98 26.22 0.23
C ASP A 181 10.04 25.03 0.05
N LEU A 182 10.32 23.91 0.74
CA LEU A 182 9.43 22.76 0.77
C LEU A 182 8.05 23.13 1.33
N ILE A 183 8.02 23.82 2.48
CA ILE A 183 6.78 24.25 3.14
C ILE A 183 5.98 25.18 2.23
N SER A 184 6.61 26.20 1.68
CA SER A 184 5.95 27.19 0.82
C SER A 184 5.36 26.53 -0.44
N THR A 185 6.12 25.64 -1.09
CA THR A 185 5.68 24.95 -2.30
C THR A 185 4.50 24.02 -2.03
N VAL A 186 4.54 23.25 -0.93
CA VAL A 186 3.42 22.37 -0.55
C VAL A 186 2.16 23.19 -0.26
N ARG A 187 2.28 24.32 0.43
CA ARG A 187 1.14 25.21 0.71
C ARG A 187 0.52 25.76 -0.58
N GLN A 188 1.34 26.21 -1.53
CA GLN A 188 0.88 26.76 -2.82
C GLN A 188 0.19 25.71 -3.70
N THR A 189 0.55 24.44 -3.56
CA THR A 189 0.01 23.34 -4.38
C THR A 189 -1.08 22.54 -3.66
N ARG A 190 -1.54 23.01 -2.50
CA ARG A 190 -2.61 22.40 -1.70
C ARG A 190 -3.90 22.32 -2.53
N GLY A 191 -4.53 21.13 -2.53
CA GLY A 191 -5.78 20.90 -3.25
C GLY A 191 -5.67 20.72 -4.77
N VAL A 192 -4.49 20.91 -5.38
CA VAL A 192 -4.28 20.75 -6.83
C VAL A 192 -4.17 19.26 -7.24
N HIS A 193 -3.95 18.35 -6.28
CA HIS A 193 -3.77 16.94 -6.56
C HIS A 193 -5.09 16.18 -6.77
N SER A 194 -5.39 15.85 -8.03
CA SER A 194 -6.64 15.16 -8.42
C SER A 194 -6.66 13.64 -8.18
N GLY A 195 -5.61 13.06 -7.57
CA GLY A 195 -5.47 11.61 -7.39
C GLY A 195 -5.32 10.83 -8.70
N ARG A 196 -5.09 11.50 -9.84
CA ARG A 196 -4.89 10.85 -11.15
C ARG A 196 -3.42 10.70 -11.54
N SER A 197 -2.54 11.49 -10.93
CA SER A 197 -1.11 11.56 -11.25
C SER A 197 -0.26 11.24 -10.03
N ALA A 198 1.01 10.90 -10.24
CA ALA A 198 1.95 10.77 -9.12
C ALA A 198 2.13 12.12 -8.39
N PRO A 199 2.32 12.13 -7.06
CA PRO A 199 2.62 13.35 -6.32
C PRO A 199 3.97 13.93 -6.76
N ALA A 200 4.10 15.25 -6.74
CA ALA A 200 5.37 15.90 -7.03
C ALA A 200 6.36 15.74 -5.86
N GLN A 201 7.63 16.06 -6.12
CA GLN A 201 8.72 15.90 -5.16
C GLN A 201 8.43 16.56 -3.78
N PRO A 202 7.86 17.78 -3.68
CA PRO A 202 7.58 18.39 -2.38
C PRO A 202 6.57 17.61 -1.53
N GLN A 203 5.50 17.08 -2.14
CA GLN A 203 4.53 16.23 -1.41
C GLN A 203 5.17 14.91 -0.98
N LEU A 204 5.98 14.30 -1.84
CA LEU A 204 6.71 13.07 -1.49
C LEU A 204 7.70 13.32 -0.34
N ALA A 205 8.39 14.46 -0.34
CA ALA A 205 9.30 14.85 0.71
C ALA A 205 8.55 15.13 2.03
N LEU A 206 7.38 15.78 1.99
CA LEU A 206 6.53 15.94 3.17
C LEU A 206 6.10 14.59 3.77
N ARG A 207 5.74 13.61 2.93
CA ARG A 207 5.41 12.26 3.39
C ARG A 207 6.59 11.56 4.04
N ALA A 208 7.79 11.69 3.45
CA ALA A 208 9.00 11.14 4.03
C ALA A 208 9.32 11.80 5.39
N LEU A 209 9.18 13.13 5.50
CA LEU A 209 9.34 13.84 6.78
C LEU A 209 8.36 13.36 7.85
N ALA A 210 7.09 13.10 7.49
CA ALA A 210 6.12 12.55 8.43
C ALA A 210 6.53 11.15 8.93
N GLU A 211 7.04 10.29 8.05
CA GLU A 211 7.54 8.97 8.43
C GLU A 211 8.79 9.05 9.32
N MET A 212 9.74 9.91 8.96
CA MET A 212 10.95 10.13 9.74
C MET A 212 10.63 10.73 11.12
N ALA A 213 9.65 11.64 11.21
CA ALA A 213 9.18 12.20 12.46
C ALA A 213 8.52 11.12 13.35
N ALA A 214 7.74 10.22 12.75
CA ALA A 214 7.16 9.07 13.45
C ALA A 214 8.24 8.11 13.98
N GLU A 215 9.32 7.93 13.23
CA GLU A 215 10.49 7.14 13.66
C GLU A 215 11.23 7.80 14.83
N ALA A 216 11.54 9.09 14.72
CA ALA A 216 12.15 9.86 15.80
C ALA A 216 11.30 9.86 17.08
N TYR A 217 9.97 10.00 16.93
CA TYR A 217 9.02 9.92 18.04
C TYR A 217 9.08 8.58 18.77
N ARG A 218 9.11 7.47 18.02
CA ARG A 218 9.26 6.11 18.58
C ARG A 218 10.63 5.89 19.24
N GLN A 219 11.66 6.61 18.81
CA GLN A 219 13.02 6.53 19.36
C GLN A 219 13.20 7.39 20.62
N GLY A 220 12.24 8.25 20.97
CA GLY A 220 12.29 9.05 22.21
C GLY A 220 12.15 10.55 22.01
N CYS A 221 12.27 11.06 20.78
CA CYS A 221 12.11 12.49 20.49
C CYS A 221 10.61 12.85 20.39
N GLN A 222 9.97 13.10 21.54
CA GLN A 222 8.54 13.41 21.62
C GLN A 222 8.16 14.68 20.84
N GLU A 223 9.08 15.61 20.70
CA GLU A 223 8.90 16.91 20.04
C GLU A 223 9.07 16.86 18.51
N SER A 224 9.24 15.67 17.91
CA SER A 224 9.59 15.55 16.48
C SER A 224 8.54 16.18 15.56
N PHE A 225 7.26 15.97 15.85
CA PHE A 225 6.14 16.56 15.12
C PHE A 225 5.96 18.05 15.47
N ASP A 226 5.95 18.40 16.75
CA ASP A 226 5.74 19.77 17.24
C ASP A 226 6.79 20.76 16.73
N TRP A 227 8.03 20.30 16.57
CA TRP A 227 9.09 21.12 15.99
C TRP A 227 8.83 21.44 14.51
N LEU A 228 8.46 20.44 13.70
CA LEU A 228 8.13 20.66 12.29
C LEU A 228 6.90 21.56 12.12
N GLN A 229 5.88 21.40 12.98
CA GLN A 229 4.71 22.29 12.97
C GLN A 229 5.08 23.74 13.30
N ARG A 230 5.92 23.95 14.32
CA ARG A 230 6.45 25.30 14.64
C ARG A 230 7.30 25.89 13.52
N ALA A 231 7.99 25.05 12.74
CA ALA A 231 8.70 25.46 11.54
C ALA A 231 7.77 25.81 10.36
N GLY A 232 6.45 25.56 10.48
CA GLY A 232 5.43 25.90 9.50
C GLY A 232 4.90 24.72 8.68
N VAL A 233 5.26 23.47 9.02
CA VAL A 233 4.71 22.29 8.34
C VAL A 233 3.23 22.10 8.68
N GLU A 234 2.40 22.11 7.65
CA GLU A 234 0.98 21.79 7.70
C GLU A 234 0.76 20.35 7.23
N TRP A 235 0.60 19.40 8.15
CA TRP A 235 0.43 17.99 7.80
C TRP A 235 -0.80 17.72 6.94
N ASP A 236 -1.88 18.47 7.16
CA ASP A 236 -3.15 18.36 6.44
C ASP A 236 -3.07 18.84 4.98
N ALA A 237 -1.95 19.44 4.56
CA ALA A 237 -1.69 19.77 3.16
C ALA A 237 -1.48 18.52 2.29
N ASP A 238 -1.12 17.36 2.88
CA ASP A 238 -1.05 16.07 2.21
C ASP A 238 -1.70 14.96 3.06
N ARG A 239 -2.70 14.27 2.49
CA ARG A 239 -3.47 13.26 3.24
C ARG A 239 -2.62 12.14 3.81
N ALA A 240 -1.58 11.70 3.09
CA ALA A 240 -0.75 10.60 3.53
C ALA A 240 0.16 11.04 4.69
N ALA A 241 0.74 12.24 4.59
CA ALA A 241 1.54 12.83 5.65
C ALA A 241 0.71 13.06 6.92
N TRP A 242 -0.48 13.64 6.79
CA TRP A 242 -1.44 13.77 7.90
C TRP A 242 -1.76 12.43 8.55
N LEU A 243 -2.08 11.41 7.75
CA LEU A 243 -2.42 10.09 8.27
C LEU A 243 -1.26 9.46 9.03
N THR A 244 -0.03 9.61 8.54
CA THR A 244 1.17 9.15 9.25
C THR A 244 1.33 9.86 10.60
N ALA A 245 1.20 11.18 10.63
CA ALA A 245 1.32 11.97 11.86
C ALA A 245 0.25 11.59 12.89
N GLU A 246 -1.01 11.45 12.46
CA GLU A 246 -2.11 11.00 13.32
C GLU A 246 -1.84 9.61 13.88
N LEU A 247 -1.45 8.65 13.05
CA LEU A 247 -1.25 7.28 13.52
C LEU A 247 -0.04 7.15 14.44
N ALA A 248 1.00 7.97 14.26
CA ALA A 248 2.26 7.85 15.01
C ALA A 248 2.07 7.89 16.53
N VAL A 249 1.23 8.81 17.01
CA VAL A 249 0.96 9.03 18.46
C VAL A 249 -0.06 8.07 19.06
N ARG A 250 -0.69 7.22 18.24
CA ARG A 250 -1.67 6.22 18.69
C ARG A 250 -0.98 4.89 18.97
N SER A 251 -1.45 4.19 20.00
CA SER A 251 -1.08 2.77 20.20
C SER A 251 -1.53 1.93 19.00
N PRO A 252 -0.89 0.79 18.73
CA PRO A 252 -1.26 -0.03 17.57
C PRO A 252 -2.73 -0.47 17.54
N GLU A 253 -3.33 -0.79 18.68
CA GLU A 253 -4.74 -1.18 18.81
C GLU A 253 -5.65 0.01 18.45
N GLN A 254 -5.32 1.20 18.93
CA GLN A 254 -6.03 2.43 18.61
C GLN A 254 -5.91 2.79 17.13
N ARG A 255 -4.76 2.53 16.46
CA ARG A 255 -4.60 2.75 15.02
C ARG A 255 -5.61 1.95 14.22
N ILE A 256 -5.73 0.65 14.48
CA ILE A 256 -6.65 -0.24 13.77
C ILE A 256 -8.09 0.19 13.99
N ALA A 257 -8.49 0.39 15.25
CA ALA A 257 -9.87 0.80 15.58
C ALA A 257 -10.23 2.14 14.94
N TRP A 258 -9.34 3.13 15.04
CA TRP A 258 -9.57 4.45 14.47
C TRP A 258 -9.65 4.40 12.94
N LEU A 259 -8.76 3.66 12.26
CA LEU A 259 -8.79 3.51 10.80
C LEU A 259 -10.10 2.86 10.33
N MET A 260 -10.54 1.80 10.99
CA MET A 260 -11.81 1.16 10.69
C MET A 260 -12.99 2.13 10.86
N GLU A 261 -13.00 2.93 11.92
CA GLU A 261 -14.05 3.92 12.16
C GLU A 261 -14.06 5.03 11.10
N GLN A 262 -12.89 5.54 10.71
CA GLN A 262 -12.77 6.50 9.62
C GLN A 262 -13.32 5.94 8.30
N ILE A 263 -13.11 4.65 8.04
CA ILE A 263 -13.64 4.00 6.84
C ILE A 263 -15.15 3.78 6.96
N ARG A 264 -15.70 3.42 8.13
CA ARG A 264 -17.14 3.19 8.39
C ARG A 264 -18.02 4.42 8.23
N THR A 265 -17.50 5.57 8.64
CA THR A 265 -18.26 6.85 8.67
C THR A 265 -18.42 7.54 7.32
N LYS A 266 -17.66 7.13 6.29
CA LYS A 266 -17.89 7.61 4.91
C LYS A 266 -19.31 7.27 4.42
N SER A 267 -19.72 7.79 3.27
CA SER A 267 -20.95 7.37 2.60
C SER A 267 -20.64 7.01 1.14
N ALA A 268 -19.74 7.76 0.53
CA ALA A 268 -19.01 7.43 -0.68
C ALA A 268 -17.50 7.45 -0.40
N LEU A 269 -16.76 6.58 -1.08
CA LEU A 269 -15.30 6.54 -1.05
C LEU A 269 -14.74 7.32 -2.23
N ASN A 270 -13.78 8.21 -1.98
CA ASN A 270 -13.01 8.88 -3.03
C ASN A 270 -11.59 8.29 -3.14
N VAL A 271 -10.84 8.73 -4.14
CA VAL A 271 -9.46 8.26 -4.37
C VAL A 271 -8.55 8.52 -3.17
N VAL A 272 -8.78 9.61 -2.44
CA VAL A 272 -7.98 9.99 -1.27
C VAL A 272 -8.24 9.06 -0.07
N ASP A 273 -9.42 8.44 0.02
CA ASP A 273 -9.73 7.43 1.04
C ASP A 273 -8.94 6.13 0.87
N GLU A 274 -8.34 5.88 -0.31
CA GLU A 274 -7.42 4.75 -0.53
C GLU A 274 -6.17 4.83 0.38
N TYR A 275 -5.80 6.01 0.90
CA TYR A 275 -4.78 6.12 1.94
C TYR A 275 -5.20 5.44 3.26
N LEU A 276 -6.48 5.50 3.64
CA LEU A 276 -6.97 4.86 4.87
C LEU A 276 -6.88 3.34 4.74
N PHE A 277 -7.31 2.80 3.60
CA PHE A 277 -7.20 1.39 3.30
C PHE A 277 -5.75 0.91 3.29
N GLN A 278 -4.87 1.69 2.68
CA GLN A 278 -3.45 1.37 2.67
C GLN A 278 -2.85 1.41 4.08
N ALA A 279 -3.15 2.42 4.89
CA ALA A 279 -2.66 2.50 6.27
C ALA A 279 -3.19 1.36 7.15
N LEU A 280 -4.40 0.89 6.88
CA LEU A 280 -4.97 -0.29 7.55
C LEU A 280 -4.25 -1.57 7.13
N ALA A 281 -3.99 -1.75 5.83
CA ALA A 281 -3.17 -2.86 5.34
C ALA A 281 -1.74 -2.81 5.90
N ASP A 282 -1.18 -1.62 6.09
CA ASP A 282 0.16 -1.42 6.64
C ASP A 282 0.26 -1.84 8.12
N GLN A 283 -0.86 -1.98 8.85
CA GLN A 283 -0.88 -2.59 10.19
C GLN A 283 -0.58 -4.10 10.15
N GLY A 284 -0.56 -4.72 8.96
CA GLY A 284 -0.15 -6.10 8.74
C GLY A 284 -1.07 -7.12 9.41
N GLU A 285 -0.47 -8.23 9.87
CA GLU A 285 -1.19 -9.38 10.46
C GLU A 285 -2.04 -8.99 11.68
N ARG A 286 -1.66 -7.92 12.40
CA ARG A 286 -2.43 -7.42 13.56
C ARG A 286 -3.82 -6.93 13.21
N ALA A 287 -4.02 -6.43 11.98
CA ALA A 287 -5.34 -5.97 11.53
C ALA A 287 -6.26 -7.11 11.09
N VAL A 288 -5.71 -8.30 10.79
CA VAL A 288 -6.48 -9.41 10.21
C VAL A 288 -7.68 -9.82 11.08
N PRO A 289 -7.54 -10.06 12.40
CA PRO A 289 -8.69 -10.48 13.22
C PRO A 289 -9.81 -9.43 13.27
N ALA A 290 -9.43 -8.14 13.36
CA ALA A 290 -10.39 -7.04 13.37
C ALA A 290 -11.12 -6.88 12.03
N LEU A 291 -10.39 -7.04 10.93
CA LEU A 291 -10.93 -7.04 9.57
C LEU A 291 -11.86 -8.22 9.33
N GLU A 292 -11.50 -9.43 9.75
CA GLU A 292 -12.36 -10.61 9.62
C GLU A 292 -13.65 -10.46 10.42
N LYS A 293 -13.57 -10.00 11.67
CA LYS A 293 -14.75 -9.72 12.49
C LYS A 293 -15.66 -8.70 11.82
N TRP A 294 -15.08 -7.63 11.26
CA TRP A 294 -15.85 -6.60 10.57
C TRP A 294 -16.45 -7.11 9.26
N LEU A 295 -15.72 -7.93 8.50
CA LEU A 295 -16.22 -8.54 7.28
C LEU A 295 -17.43 -9.44 7.56
N ASN A 296 -17.37 -10.26 8.62
CA ASN A 296 -18.48 -11.11 9.03
C ASN A 296 -19.70 -10.27 9.43
N ALA A 297 -19.52 -9.21 10.23
CA ALA A 297 -20.60 -8.31 10.60
C ALA A 297 -21.27 -7.66 9.37
N LEU A 298 -20.47 -7.21 8.39
CA LEU A 298 -20.99 -6.67 7.13
C LEU A 298 -21.75 -7.72 6.32
N TRP A 299 -21.33 -8.99 6.38
CA TRP A 299 -22.02 -10.10 5.73
C TRP A 299 -23.37 -10.37 6.40
N ASP A 300 -23.40 -10.37 7.72
CA ASP A 300 -24.62 -10.59 8.50
C ASP A 300 -25.63 -9.46 8.26
N GLU A 301 -25.18 -8.19 8.27
CA GLU A 301 -25.98 -7.03 7.88
C GLU A 301 -26.55 -7.19 6.46
N ARG A 302 -25.71 -7.64 5.50
CA ARG A 302 -26.12 -7.90 4.11
C ARG A 302 -27.17 -9.00 3.98
N THR A 303 -27.18 -10.01 4.85
CA THR A 303 -28.23 -11.03 4.85
C THR A 303 -29.59 -10.50 5.31
N SER A 304 -29.62 -9.31 5.92
CA SER A 304 -30.83 -8.67 6.45
C SER A 304 -31.37 -7.50 5.61
N GLU A 305 -30.62 -6.99 4.62
CA GLU A 305 -31.01 -5.83 3.79
C GLU A 305 -31.46 -6.19 2.36
N LYS A 306 -32.43 -5.45 1.82
CA LYS A 306 -32.82 -5.51 0.40
C LYS A 306 -31.68 -4.95 -0.48
N PRO A 307 -31.54 -5.43 -1.75
CA PRO A 307 -30.37 -5.16 -2.57
C PRO A 307 -30.27 -3.67 -2.95
N ALA A 308 -29.45 -2.92 -2.22
CA ALA A 308 -28.98 -1.61 -2.62
C ALA A 308 -27.61 -1.73 -3.32
N PRO A 309 -27.28 -0.83 -4.26
CA PRO A 309 -26.02 -0.87 -5.00
C PRO A 309 -24.88 -0.36 -4.10
N TYR A 310 -24.04 -1.26 -3.57
CA TYR A 310 -22.98 -0.91 -2.62
C TYR A 310 -21.58 -0.92 -3.24
N THR A 311 -20.79 0.10 -2.92
CA THR A 311 -19.40 0.32 -3.37
C THR A 311 -18.34 0.06 -2.29
N ARG A 312 -18.75 -0.09 -1.02
CA ARG A 312 -17.86 -0.21 0.16
C ARG A 312 -17.44 -1.64 0.49
N THR A 313 -18.40 -2.56 0.58
CA THR A 313 -18.16 -3.97 0.92
C THR A 313 -17.28 -4.64 -0.14
N ASP A 314 -17.52 -4.35 -1.42
CA ASP A 314 -16.75 -4.92 -2.54
C ASP A 314 -15.31 -4.43 -2.64
N ARG A 315 -14.99 -3.22 -2.13
CA ARG A 315 -13.60 -2.74 -2.05
C ARG A 315 -12.89 -3.26 -0.81
N MET A 316 -13.56 -3.31 0.35
CA MET A 316 -13.00 -3.93 1.56
C MET A 316 -12.72 -5.42 1.40
N LEU A 317 -13.56 -6.13 0.65
CA LEU A 317 -13.34 -7.53 0.30
C LEU A 317 -12.04 -7.74 -0.46
N ARG A 318 -11.70 -6.83 -1.37
CA ARG A 318 -10.44 -6.86 -2.12
C ARG A 318 -9.23 -6.63 -1.19
N LEU A 319 -9.36 -5.79 -0.17
CA LEU A 319 -8.32 -5.62 0.87
C LEU A 319 -8.15 -6.85 1.75
N CYS A 320 -9.25 -7.45 2.21
CA CYS A 320 -9.20 -8.67 3.02
C CYS A 320 -8.61 -9.84 2.23
N SER A 321 -8.92 -9.94 0.93
CA SER A 321 -8.34 -10.95 0.02
C SER A 321 -6.83 -10.77 -0.18
N ALA A 322 -6.34 -9.52 -0.27
CA ALA A 322 -4.91 -9.24 -0.38
C ALA A 322 -4.13 -9.57 0.90
N LEU A 323 -4.75 -9.42 2.07
CA LEU A 323 -4.14 -9.75 3.37
C LEU A 323 -4.17 -11.26 3.67
N ARG A 324 -5.19 -11.99 3.20
CA ARG A 324 -5.37 -13.44 3.46
C ARG A 324 -4.51 -14.38 2.60
N HIS A 325 -3.93 -13.91 1.48
CA HIS A 325 -3.17 -14.80 0.58
C HIS A 325 -1.90 -15.41 1.18
N ARG A 326 -1.43 -14.95 2.36
CA ARG A 326 -0.33 -15.59 3.10
C ARG A 326 -0.72 -16.89 3.80
N GLN A 327 -1.97 -17.05 4.25
CA GLN A 327 -2.38 -18.27 4.95
C GLN A 327 -2.47 -19.48 4.02
N PHE A 328 -2.86 -19.28 2.75
CA PHE A 328 -3.00 -20.38 1.79
C PHE A 328 -1.67 -20.92 1.24
N GLN A 329 -0.58 -20.13 1.23
CA GLN A 329 0.73 -20.62 0.79
C GLN A 329 1.52 -21.33 1.90
N SER A 330 1.23 -21.06 3.18
CA SER A 330 1.79 -21.81 4.31
C SER A 330 1.05 -23.12 4.61
N GLU A 331 -0.20 -23.26 4.16
CA GLU A 331 -1.02 -24.47 4.38
C GLU A 331 -1.05 -25.42 3.17
N PHE A 332 -0.56 -25.01 2.00
CA PHE A 332 -0.39 -25.87 0.83
C PHE A 332 0.93 -25.59 0.12
N PRO A 333 2.03 -26.31 0.45
CA PRO A 333 3.18 -26.35 -0.44
C PRO A 333 2.74 -26.86 -1.82
N SER A 334 3.16 -26.14 -2.85
CA SER A 334 2.96 -26.48 -4.26
C SER A 334 3.13 -27.98 -4.52
N ALA A 335 2.06 -28.64 -4.99
CA ALA A 335 2.10 -29.98 -5.56
C ALA A 335 2.74 -29.96 -6.96
N ALA A 336 3.93 -29.39 -7.08
CA ALA A 336 4.76 -29.41 -8.28
C ALA A 336 6.21 -29.81 -7.95
N ALA A 337 6.36 -30.69 -6.96
CA ALA A 337 7.56 -31.47 -6.71
C ALA A 337 7.10 -32.90 -6.36
N ALA A 338 6.70 -33.65 -7.39
CA ALA A 338 6.61 -35.10 -7.42
C ALA A 338 6.88 -35.56 -8.85
#